data_AF-A0A2V1A937-F1
#
_entry.id   AF-A0A2V1A937-F1
#
_cell.length_a   1.000
_cell.length_b   1.000
_cell.length_c   1.000
_cell.angle_alpha   90.00
_cell.angle_beta   90.00
_cell.angle_gamma   90.00
#
_symmetry.space_group_name_H-M   'P 1'
#
loop_
_entity.id
_entity.type
_entity.pdbx_description
1 polymer ?
#
loop_
_entity_poly.entity_id
_entity_poly.type
_entity_poly.pdbx_seq_one_letter_code
_entity_poly.pdbx_strand_id
1 'polypeptide(L)'
;MPVFAHITEHLSQKNQGLLSSKLVERYIGNLLAEENLNAAVSLIHILLHADSTSYCISNQTWSALASKACELGHYSAACLVYHEVIDPIAAYDDPNFKGTNNPLIPFLLFPDILAQLSIVLMHNGNNVAVCGIQSYFKRYYSYFWHRTIYRSIALAKVEAHACAGETSLAIAEFVKLAWQHRGYSPLQKGSTVEHNLKYAVEHNSKERQKRILASDDPINDPSIVYNKYSLPGKRYNAIFDGVIELADTPYVNALISRNMSSIMADRSSAIERLVNFITSNHHALLTPVIASLCNDGHLFEAWAVLRRTKASYPRLHAKVLFRGALLACPTTLRQEVRLFLFEWAADSKAFEKKPFQFSLHQSDYNKLVELNVGDSLLSRASPTMHISL
;
A
#
# COMPACT_ATOMS: atom_id res chain seq x y z
N MET A 1 -31.45 34.10 -15.93
CA MET A 1 -31.21 32.83 -15.20
C MET A 1 -29.79 32.36 -15.48
N PRO A 2 -29.02 31.88 -14.48
CA PRO A 2 -27.70 31.32 -14.72
C PRO A 2 -27.81 30.05 -15.60
N VAL A 3 -26.86 29.84 -16.51
CA VAL A 3 -26.87 28.74 -17.50
C VAL A 3 -27.08 27.37 -16.84
N PHE A 4 -26.46 27.15 -15.67
CA PHE A 4 -26.66 25.95 -14.86
C PHE A 4 -28.13 25.70 -14.52
N ALA A 5 -28.84 26.70 -13.98
CA ALA A 5 -30.25 26.56 -13.57
C ALA A 5 -31.15 26.25 -14.77
N HIS A 6 -30.86 26.84 -15.93
CA HIS A 6 -31.61 26.58 -17.16
C HIS A 6 -31.42 25.13 -17.65
N ILE A 7 -30.19 24.62 -17.65
CA ILE A 7 -29.91 23.23 -18.02
C ILE A 7 -30.59 22.27 -17.05
N THR A 8 -30.45 22.51 -15.73
CA THR A 8 -31.04 21.63 -14.72
C THR A 8 -32.56 21.64 -14.78
N GLU A 9 -33.19 22.79 -14.96
CA GLU A 9 -34.65 22.91 -15.05
C GLU A 9 -35.19 22.16 -16.27
N HIS A 10 -34.53 22.30 -17.42
CA HIS A 10 -34.93 21.64 -18.66
C HIS A 10 -34.79 20.11 -18.59
N LEU A 11 -33.72 19.60 -17.96
CA LEU A 11 -33.52 18.18 -17.72
C LEU A 11 -34.51 17.61 -16.68
N SER A 12 -34.92 18.41 -15.70
CA SER A 12 -35.79 17.95 -14.60
C SER A 12 -37.29 18.00 -14.93
N GLN A 13 -37.72 18.98 -15.74
CA GLN A 13 -39.14 19.25 -15.99
C GLN A 13 -39.72 18.53 -17.22
N LYS A 14 -38.93 17.71 -17.95
CA LYS A 14 -39.34 17.10 -19.24
C LYS A 14 -39.97 18.14 -20.20
N ASN A 15 -39.47 19.38 -20.17
CA ASN A 15 -39.97 20.44 -21.04
C ASN A 15 -39.80 20.03 -22.52
N GLN A 16 -40.73 20.46 -23.38
CA GLN A 16 -40.79 20.02 -24.78
C GLN A 16 -39.49 20.37 -25.53
N GLY A 17 -38.70 19.33 -25.84
CA GLY A 17 -37.46 19.40 -26.64
C GLY A 17 -36.27 18.78 -25.91
N LEU A 18 -35.47 17.95 -26.58
CA LEU A 18 -34.22 17.44 -26.02
C LEU A 18 -33.13 18.51 -26.12
N LEU A 19 -32.47 18.83 -25.01
CA LEU A 19 -31.24 19.62 -25.04
C LEU A 19 -30.17 18.82 -25.78
N SER A 20 -29.33 19.50 -26.55
CA SER A 20 -28.24 18.83 -27.25
C SER A 20 -27.24 18.26 -26.24
N SER A 21 -27.03 16.93 -26.26
CA SER A 21 -26.03 16.25 -25.42
C SER A 21 -24.64 16.87 -25.55
N LYS A 22 -24.25 17.26 -26.77
CA LYS A 22 -22.99 17.97 -27.05
C LYS A 22 -22.87 19.31 -26.33
N LEU A 23 -23.98 20.05 -26.21
CA LEU A 23 -23.99 21.35 -25.53
C LEU A 23 -23.84 21.17 -24.02
N VAL A 24 -24.50 20.16 -23.46
CA VAL A 24 -24.39 19.81 -22.05
C VAL A 24 -22.96 19.32 -21.71
N GLU A 25 -22.39 18.42 -22.51
CA GLU A 25 -21.01 17.98 -22.32
C GLU A 25 -20.00 19.12 -22.45
N ARG A 26 -20.19 20.04 -23.40
CA ARG A 26 -19.33 21.23 -23.50
C ARG A 26 -19.41 22.08 -22.25
N TYR A 27 -20.60 22.23 -21.67
CA TYR A 27 -20.77 22.98 -20.43
C TYR A 27 -20.11 22.26 -19.23
N ILE A 28 -20.22 20.93 -19.14
CA ILE A 28 -19.45 20.13 -18.17
C ILE A 28 -17.95 20.36 -18.36
N GLY A 29 -17.45 20.32 -19.59
CA GLY A 29 -16.05 20.60 -19.91
C GLY A 29 -15.58 21.98 -19.43
N ASN A 30 -16.43 23.01 -19.57
CA ASN A 30 -16.13 24.34 -19.03
C ASN A 30 -16.07 24.33 -17.49
N LEU A 31 -17.03 23.68 -16.81
CA LEU A 31 -17.01 23.55 -15.35
C LEU A 31 -15.75 22.83 -14.85
N LEU A 32 -15.30 21.80 -15.57
CA LEU A 32 -14.06 21.08 -15.25
C LEU A 32 -12.81 21.95 -15.48
N ALA A 33 -12.81 22.78 -16.54
CA ALA A 33 -11.72 23.72 -16.80
C ALA A 33 -11.67 24.86 -15.77
N GLU A 34 -12.82 25.27 -15.25
CA GLU A 34 -12.97 26.25 -14.15
C GLU A 34 -12.78 25.62 -12.76
N GLU A 35 -12.44 24.33 -12.69
CA GLU A 35 -12.21 23.58 -11.44
C GLU A 35 -13.46 23.52 -10.53
N ASN A 36 -14.65 23.80 -11.06
CA ASN A 36 -15.92 23.71 -10.35
C ASN A 36 -16.48 22.29 -10.40
N LEU A 37 -15.78 21.38 -9.74
CA LEU A 37 -16.11 19.95 -9.70
C LEU A 37 -17.46 19.66 -9.04
N ASN A 38 -17.87 20.43 -8.04
CA ASN A 38 -19.18 20.26 -7.40
C ASN A 38 -20.32 20.46 -8.41
N ALA A 39 -20.29 21.55 -9.18
CA ALA A 39 -21.29 21.80 -10.22
C ALA A 39 -21.23 20.74 -11.32
N ALA A 40 -20.03 20.33 -11.75
CA ALA A 40 -19.87 19.28 -12.75
C ALA A 40 -20.48 17.94 -12.29
N VAL A 41 -20.17 17.51 -11.06
CA VAL A 41 -20.70 16.29 -10.44
C VAL A 41 -22.22 16.35 -10.30
N SER A 42 -22.77 17.47 -9.80
CA SER A 42 -24.23 17.64 -9.68
C SER A 42 -24.93 17.56 -11.03
N LEU A 43 -24.38 18.20 -12.07
CA LEU A 43 -24.95 18.15 -13.41
C LEU A 43 -24.90 16.75 -14.01
N ILE A 44 -23.79 16.02 -13.81
CA ILE A 44 -23.66 14.63 -14.25
C ILE A 44 -24.70 13.74 -13.57
N HIS A 45 -24.90 13.87 -12.25
CA HIS A 45 -25.96 13.13 -11.57
C HIS A 45 -27.36 13.43 -12.14
N ILE A 46 -27.67 14.70 -12.41
CA ILE A 46 -28.95 15.08 -13.03
C ILE A 46 -29.12 14.43 -14.40
N LEU A 47 -28.06 14.36 -15.21
CA LEU A 47 -28.09 13.71 -16.52
C LEU A 47 -28.34 12.21 -16.43
N LEU A 48 -27.66 11.53 -15.49
CA LEU A 48 -27.84 10.10 -15.25
C LEU A 48 -29.28 9.76 -14.84
N HIS A 49 -30.00 10.69 -14.18
CA HIS A 49 -31.39 10.51 -13.76
C HIS A 49 -32.45 10.93 -14.79
N ALA A 50 -32.11 11.74 -15.80
CA ALA A 50 -33.09 12.31 -16.74
C ALA A 50 -33.55 11.29 -17.80
N ASP A 51 -32.62 10.82 -18.65
CA ASP A 51 -32.83 9.79 -19.67
C ASP A 51 -31.47 9.29 -20.21
N SER A 52 -31.08 8.08 -19.82
CA SER A 52 -29.80 7.48 -20.20
C SER A 52 -29.68 7.17 -21.70
N THR A 53 -30.80 7.10 -22.44
CA THR A 53 -30.77 6.87 -23.89
C THR A 53 -30.45 8.14 -24.69
N SER A 54 -30.82 9.30 -24.15
CA SER A 54 -30.63 10.60 -24.79
C SER A 54 -29.35 11.32 -24.32
N TYR A 55 -28.88 11.04 -23.11
CA TYR A 55 -27.73 11.71 -22.49
C TYR A 55 -26.69 10.68 -22.02
N CYS A 56 -25.82 10.28 -22.93
CA CYS A 56 -24.64 9.48 -22.62
C CYS A 56 -23.41 10.40 -22.52
N ILE A 57 -22.66 10.28 -21.42
CA ILE A 57 -21.43 11.03 -21.19
C ILE A 57 -20.29 10.33 -21.91
N SER A 58 -19.58 11.06 -22.77
CA SER A 58 -18.43 10.54 -23.50
C SER A 58 -17.28 10.09 -22.60
N ASN A 59 -16.51 9.10 -23.06
CA ASN A 59 -15.33 8.61 -22.37
C ASN A 59 -14.27 9.71 -22.17
N GLN A 60 -14.23 10.71 -23.06
CA GLN A 60 -13.37 11.88 -22.92
C GLN A 60 -13.76 12.70 -21.68
N THR A 61 -15.05 12.97 -21.50
CA THR A 61 -15.56 13.72 -20.34
C THR A 61 -15.33 12.95 -19.03
N TRP A 62 -15.55 11.64 -19.02
CA TRP A 62 -15.22 10.80 -17.85
C TRP A 62 -13.73 10.79 -17.52
N SER A 63 -12.86 10.71 -18.55
CA SER A 63 -11.40 10.76 -18.37
C SER A 63 -10.97 12.13 -17.82
N ALA A 64 -11.55 13.22 -18.31
CA ALA A 64 -11.27 14.57 -17.82
C ALA A 64 -11.73 14.76 -16.37
N LEU A 65 -12.92 14.28 -16.01
CA LEU A 65 -13.43 14.29 -14.64
C LEU A 65 -12.51 13.49 -13.71
N ALA A 66 -12.11 12.28 -14.11
CA ALA A 66 -11.22 11.44 -13.30
C ALA A 66 -9.86 12.11 -13.07
N SER A 67 -9.28 12.71 -14.12
CA SER A 67 -8.05 13.48 -14.02
C SER A 67 -8.18 14.66 -13.05
N LYS A 68 -9.24 15.47 -13.19
CA LYS A 68 -9.48 16.63 -12.32
C LYS A 68 -9.81 16.24 -10.88
N ALA A 69 -10.56 15.15 -10.68
CA ALA A 69 -10.82 14.61 -9.35
C ALA A 69 -9.53 14.22 -8.62
N CYS A 70 -8.58 13.64 -9.34
CA CYS A 70 -7.27 13.29 -8.79
C CYS A 70 -6.40 14.52 -8.53
N GLU A 71 -6.31 15.43 -9.50
CA GLU A 71 -5.50 16.66 -9.40
C GLU A 71 -5.90 17.52 -8.19
N LEU A 72 -7.21 17.66 -7.96
CA LEU A 72 -7.76 18.50 -6.90
C LEU A 72 -8.08 17.72 -5.62
N GLY A 73 -7.84 16.41 -5.58
CA GLY A 73 -8.16 15.56 -4.43
C GLY A 73 -9.67 15.51 -4.09
N HIS A 74 -10.54 15.67 -5.10
CA HIS A 74 -11.96 15.88 -4.89
C HIS A 74 -12.73 14.57 -4.69
N TYR A 75 -13.14 14.30 -3.45
CA TYR A 75 -13.78 13.03 -3.05
C TYR A 75 -15.06 12.70 -3.83
N SER A 76 -16.04 13.61 -3.90
CA SER A 76 -17.34 13.29 -4.54
C SER A 76 -17.19 12.95 -6.03
N ALA A 77 -16.30 13.64 -6.75
CA ALA A 77 -15.98 13.34 -8.14
C ALA A 77 -15.26 11.99 -8.27
N ALA A 78 -14.35 11.66 -7.35
CA ALA A 78 -13.71 10.35 -7.30
C ALA A 78 -14.71 9.21 -7.06
N CYS A 79 -15.67 9.40 -6.14
CA CYS A 79 -16.75 8.44 -5.90
C CYS A 79 -17.64 8.25 -7.13
N LEU A 80 -17.99 9.34 -7.81
CA LEU A 80 -18.78 9.28 -9.04
C LEU A 80 -18.05 8.47 -10.12
N VAL A 81 -16.76 8.74 -10.36
CA VAL A 81 -15.94 7.95 -11.29
C VAL A 81 -15.88 6.48 -10.87
N TYR A 82 -15.73 6.20 -9.58
CA TYR A 82 -15.74 4.83 -9.08
C TYR A 82 -17.05 4.12 -9.43
N HIS A 83 -18.20 4.70 -9.06
CA HIS A 83 -19.51 4.07 -9.22
C HIS A 83 -20.06 4.03 -10.64
N GLU A 84 -19.50 4.80 -11.58
CA GLU A 84 -19.98 4.85 -12.97
C GLU A 84 -18.99 4.25 -13.98
N VAL A 85 -17.69 4.15 -13.63
CA VAL A 85 -16.64 3.67 -14.56
C VAL A 85 -15.93 2.42 -14.05
N ILE A 86 -15.61 2.36 -12.76
CA ILE A 86 -14.80 1.27 -12.18
C ILE A 86 -15.67 0.12 -11.71
N ASP A 87 -16.75 0.46 -11.01
CA ASP A 87 -17.75 -0.45 -10.48
C ASP A 87 -19.20 0.08 -10.73
N PRO A 88 -19.60 0.16 -12.02
CA PRO A 88 -20.95 0.59 -12.45
C PRO A 88 -22.13 -0.02 -11.68
N ILE A 89 -22.98 0.80 -11.07
CA ILE A 89 -24.19 0.31 -10.36
C ILE A 89 -25.10 -0.50 -11.29
N ALA A 90 -25.18 -0.12 -12.58
CA ALA A 90 -26.03 -0.78 -13.58
C ALA A 90 -25.79 -2.29 -13.73
N ALA A 91 -24.62 -2.81 -13.35
CA ALA A 91 -24.36 -4.25 -13.36
C ALA A 91 -25.08 -5.00 -12.24
N TYR A 92 -25.37 -4.34 -11.12
CA TYR A 92 -26.06 -4.91 -9.97
C TYR A 92 -27.59 -4.85 -10.11
N ASP A 93 -28.10 -4.06 -11.05
CA ASP A 93 -29.53 -4.01 -11.36
C ASP A 93 -30.01 -5.23 -12.17
N ASP A 94 -29.10 -6.02 -12.75
CA ASP A 94 -29.44 -7.29 -13.40
C ASP A 94 -29.68 -8.38 -12.34
N PRO A 95 -30.91 -8.93 -12.21
CA PRO A 95 -31.23 -9.97 -11.25
C PRO A 95 -30.46 -11.28 -11.46
N ASN A 96 -29.85 -11.47 -12.63
CA ASN A 96 -28.99 -12.63 -12.93
C ASN A 96 -27.52 -12.39 -12.55
N PHE A 97 -27.13 -11.15 -12.25
CA PHE A 97 -25.76 -10.85 -11.86
C PHE A 97 -25.47 -11.37 -10.45
N LYS A 98 -24.60 -12.38 -10.38
CA LYS A 98 -24.11 -12.98 -9.11
C LYS A 98 -22.60 -12.84 -8.94
N GLY A 99 -21.94 -12.15 -9.89
CA GLY A 99 -20.49 -11.97 -9.90
C GLY A 99 -20.02 -10.95 -8.86
N THR A 100 -18.75 -11.06 -8.48
CA THR A 100 -18.06 -10.03 -7.69
C THR A 100 -17.35 -9.00 -8.55
N ASN A 101 -17.33 -9.21 -9.88
CA ASN A 101 -16.64 -8.36 -10.84
C ASN A 101 -17.64 -7.83 -11.87
N ASN A 102 -17.68 -6.52 -12.02
CA ASN A 102 -18.60 -5.83 -12.91
C ASN A 102 -18.29 -6.09 -14.40
N PRO A 103 -19.18 -6.70 -15.20
CA PRO A 103 -18.92 -6.93 -16.63
C PRO A 103 -19.08 -5.69 -17.50
N LEU A 104 -19.83 -4.69 -17.05
CA LEU A 104 -20.27 -3.55 -17.85
C LEU A 104 -19.31 -2.36 -17.72
N ILE A 105 -18.02 -2.62 -17.90
CA ILE A 105 -17.02 -1.55 -17.81
C ILE A 105 -17.04 -0.74 -19.11
N PRO A 106 -17.37 0.56 -19.05
CA PRO A 106 -17.59 1.35 -20.26
C PRO A 106 -16.30 1.60 -21.02
N PHE A 107 -15.19 1.82 -20.31
CA PHE A 107 -13.85 1.96 -20.86
C PHE A 107 -12.77 1.79 -19.78
N LEU A 108 -11.51 1.72 -20.22
CA LEU A 108 -10.36 1.57 -19.33
C LEU A 108 -9.77 2.91 -18.91
N LEU A 109 -9.68 3.16 -17.60
CA LEU A 109 -8.98 4.33 -17.04
C LEU A 109 -7.47 4.09 -17.00
N PHE A 110 -6.67 5.12 -17.26
CA PHE A 110 -5.21 5.03 -17.17
C PHE A 110 -4.74 4.51 -15.79
N PRO A 111 -3.73 3.64 -15.74
CA PRO A 111 -3.19 3.09 -14.48
C PRO A 111 -2.85 4.16 -13.43
N ASP A 112 -2.24 5.27 -13.84
CA ASP A 112 -1.86 6.37 -12.93
C ASP A 112 -3.07 7.00 -12.24
N ILE A 113 -4.18 7.17 -12.97
CA ILE A 113 -5.45 7.67 -12.42
C ILE A 113 -5.99 6.70 -11.37
N LEU A 114 -5.90 5.39 -11.59
CA LEU A 114 -6.35 4.38 -10.62
C LEU A 114 -5.55 4.46 -9.30
N ALA A 115 -4.23 4.67 -9.38
CA ALA A 115 -3.41 4.88 -8.18
C ALA A 115 -3.79 6.18 -7.46
N GLN A 116 -3.99 7.28 -8.19
CA GLN A 116 -4.37 8.56 -7.58
C GLN A 116 -5.77 8.51 -6.96
N LEU A 117 -6.76 7.93 -7.65
CA LEU A 117 -8.11 7.71 -7.10
C LEU A 117 -8.04 6.87 -5.81
N SER A 118 -7.20 5.84 -5.78
CA SER A 118 -7.02 5.02 -4.57
C SER A 118 -6.53 5.85 -3.39
N ILE A 119 -5.62 6.80 -3.62
CA ILE A 119 -5.10 7.71 -2.58
C ILE A 119 -6.21 8.67 -2.11
N VAL A 120 -6.96 9.29 -3.03
CA VAL A 120 -8.07 10.20 -2.68
C VAL A 120 -9.12 9.47 -1.85
N LEU A 121 -9.53 8.27 -2.27
CA LEU A 121 -10.53 7.47 -1.56
C LEU A 121 -10.02 6.97 -0.21
N MET A 122 -8.76 6.56 -0.13
CA MET A 122 -8.10 6.16 1.12
C MET A 122 -8.11 7.30 2.15
N HIS A 123 -7.72 8.53 1.76
CA HIS A 123 -7.72 9.67 2.68
C HIS A 123 -9.12 10.04 3.19
N ASN A 124 -10.17 9.65 2.47
CA ASN A 124 -11.55 9.86 2.86
C ASN A 124 -12.19 8.61 3.51
N GLY A 125 -11.39 7.59 3.85
CA GLY A 125 -11.85 6.41 4.57
C GLY A 125 -12.68 5.41 3.75
N ASN A 126 -12.72 5.54 2.43
CA ASN A 126 -13.50 4.65 1.55
C ASN A 126 -12.68 3.41 1.17
N ASN A 127 -12.47 2.51 2.14
CA ASN A 127 -11.72 1.26 1.98
C ASN A 127 -12.35 0.31 0.95
N VAL A 128 -13.68 0.29 0.84
CA VAL A 128 -14.42 -0.55 -0.12
C VAL A 128 -14.04 -0.18 -1.55
N ALA A 129 -14.08 1.11 -1.90
CA ALA A 129 -13.73 1.57 -3.23
C ALA A 129 -12.27 1.32 -3.58
N VAL A 130 -11.34 1.46 -2.61
CA VAL A 130 -9.92 1.12 -2.82
C VAL A 130 -9.74 -0.38 -3.12
N CYS A 131 -10.50 -1.25 -2.46
CA CYS A 131 -10.50 -2.68 -2.77
C CYS A 131 -11.05 -2.96 -4.18
N GLY A 132 -12.13 -2.28 -4.57
CA GLY A 132 -12.70 -2.35 -5.92
C GLY A 132 -11.71 -1.93 -6.99
N ILE A 133 -10.99 -0.81 -6.80
CA ILE A 133 -9.93 -0.34 -7.71
C ILE A 133 -8.82 -1.39 -7.84
N GLN A 134 -8.39 -2.03 -6.75
CA GLN A 134 -7.39 -3.08 -6.82
C GLN A 134 -7.88 -4.30 -7.63
N SER A 135 -9.14 -4.70 -7.47
CA SER A 135 -9.75 -5.80 -8.22
C SER A 135 -9.86 -5.46 -9.71
N TYR A 136 -10.34 -4.26 -10.03
CA TYR A 136 -10.36 -3.70 -11.37
C TYR A 136 -8.96 -3.73 -12.00
N PHE A 137 -7.95 -3.24 -11.26
CA PHE A 137 -6.58 -3.20 -11.74
C PHE A 137 -6.06 -4.59 -12.09
N LYS A 138 -6.23 -5.57 -11.20
CA LYS A 138 -5.79 -6.95 -11.42
C LYS A 138 -6.47 -7.60 -12.62
N ARG A 139 -7.71 -7.22 -12.92
CA ARG A 139 -8.47 -7.74 -14.05
C ARG A 139 -7.92 -7.26 -15.38
N TYR A 140 -7.69 -5.95 -15.52
CA TYR A 140 -7.36 -5.35 -16.83
C TYR A 140 -5.88 -5.06 -17.04
N TYR A 141 -5.09 -4.94 -15.97
CA TYR A 141 -3.70 -4.54 -16.04
C TYR A 141 -2.76 -5.61 -15.51
N SER A 142 -1.62 -5.76 -16.19
CA SER A 142 -0.50 -6.52 -15.66
C SER A 142 0.16 -5.75 -14.53
N TYR A 143 0.01 -6.21 -13.29
CA TYR A 143 0.70 -5.60 -12.17
C TYR A 143 2.21 -5.85 -12.12
N PHE A 144 2.77 -6.72 -12.96
CA PHE A 144 4.22 -6.81 -13.10
C PHE A 144 4.77 -5.69 -14.01
N TRP A 145 4.11 -5.42 -15.13
CA TRP A 145 4.47 -4.31 -16.02
C TRP A 145 4.20 -2.95 -15.37
N HIS A 146 3.12 -2.83 -14.61
CA HIS A 146 2.75 -1.63 -13.88
C HIS A 146 3.07 -1.76 -12.37
N ARG A 147 4.22 -2.35 -12.03
CA ARG A 147 4.59 -2.66 -10.62
C ARG A 147 4.53 -1.46 -9.68
N THR A 148 4.97 -0.28 -10.12
CA THR A 148 4.96 0.93 -9.29
C THR A 148 3.53 1.36 -8.99
N ILE A 149 2.66 1.36 -9.99
CA ILE A 149 1.25 1.71 -9.86
C ILE A 149 0.52 0.72 -8.95
N TYR A 150 0.73 -0.58 -9.18
CA TYR A 150 0.12 -1.61 -8.34
C TYR A 150 0.62 -1.56 -6.90
N ARG A 151 1.90 -1.24 -6.67
CA ARG A 151 2.45 -1.01 -5.33
C ARG A 151 1.70 0.14 -4.64
N SER A 152 1.48 1.26 -5.33
CA SER A 152 0.74 2.40 -4.79
C SER A 152 -0.70 2.03 -4.42
N ILE A 153 -1.41 1.30 -5.29
CA ILE A 153 -2.78 0.82 -4.99
C ILE A 153 -2.78 -0.14 -3.80
N ALA A 154 -1.80 -1.05 -3.72
CA ALA A 154 -1.68 -1.99 -2.61
C ALA A 154 -1.35 -1.30 -1.28
N LEU A 155 -0.51 -0.26 -1.29
CA LEU A 155 -0.25 0.59 -0.13
C LEU A 155 -1.51 1.34 0.30
N ALA A 156 -2.20 2.00 -0.64
CA ALA A 156 -3.45 2.70 -0.35
C ALA A 156 -4.50 1.78 0.28
N LYS A 157 -4.57 0.51 -0.12
CA LYS A 157 -5.47 -0.48 0.50
C LYS A 157 -5.10 -0.77 1.96
N VAL A 158 -3.82 -1.01 2.23
CA VAL A 158 -3.33 -1.24 3.60
C VAL A 158 -3.66 -0.04 4.49
N GLU A 159 -3.37 1.16 3.99
CA GLU A 159 -3.58 2.42 4.69
C GLU A 159 -5.07 2.75 4.87
N ALA A 160 -5.93 2.39 3.91
CA ALA A 160 -7.37 2.59 4.05
C ALA A 160 -7.97 1.75 5.19
N HIS A 161 -7.57 0.48 5.33
CA HIS A 161 -7.96 -0.35 6.46
C HIS A 161 -7.41 0.20 7.79
N ALA A 162 -6.17 0.70 7.80
CA ALA A 162 -5.58 1.30 8.98
C ALA A 162 -6.31 2.59 9.40
N CYS A 163 -6.64 3.45 8.43
CA CYS A 163 -7.41 4.69 8.64
C CYS A 163 -8.83 4.40 9.16
N ALA A 164 -9.47 3.33 8.68
CA ALA A 164 -10.76 2.85 9.18
C ALA A 164 -10.69 2.24 10.60
N GLY A 165 -9.49 2.05 11.17
CA GLY A 165 -9.29 1.44 12.48
C GLY A 165 -9.40 -0.09 12.49
N GLU A 166 -9.50 -0.72 11.32
CA GLU A 166 -9.64 -2.17 11.13
C GLU A 166 -8.29 -2.88 11.31
N THR A 167 -7.77 -2.88 12.54
CA THR A 167 -6.40 -3.34 12.89
C THR A 167 -6.06 -4.71 12.30
N SER A 168 -6.91 -5.71 12.50
CA SER A 168 -6.64 -7.08 12.03
C SER A 168 -6.54 -7.16 10.50
N LEU A 169 -7.38 -6.41 9.78
CA LEU A 169 -7.36 -6.38 8.30
C LEU A 169 -6.17 -5.58 7.79
N ALA A 170 -5.86 -4.45 8.41
CA ALA A 170 -4.68 -3.64 8.07
C ALA A 170 -3.38 -4.44 8.20
N ILE A 171 -3.21 -5.16 9.32
CA ILE A 171 -2.03 -6.02 9.53
C ILE A 171 -2.02 -7.19 8.54
N ALA A 172 -3.17 -7.83 8.28
CA ALA A 172 -3.23 -8.93 7.32
C ALA A 172 -2.86 -8.47 5.88
N GLU A 173 -3.36 -7.32 5.44
CA GLU A 173 -3.01 -6.75 4.14
C GLU A 173 -1.56 -6.26 4.09
N PHE A 174 -1.05 -5.65 5.16
CA PHE A 174 0.37 -5.27 5.28
C PHE A 174 1.28 -6.49 5.12
N VAL A 175 0.96 -7.60 5.80
CA VAL A 175 1.69 -8.86 5.69
C VAL A 175 1.64 -9.41 4.27
N LYS A 176 0.46 -9.41 3.62
CA LYS A 176 0.34 -9.81 2.21
C LYS A 176 1.21 -8.96 1.29
N LEU A 177 1.27 -7.65 1.53
CA LEU A 177 2.13 -6.72 0.78
C LEU A 177 3.62 -6.96 1.06
N ALA A 178 3.99 -7.25 2.31
CA ALA A 178 5.36 -7.57 2.68
C ALA A 178 5.86 -8.83 1.96
N TRP A 179 5.03 -9.87 1.86
CA TRP A 179 5.36 -11.08 1.09
C TRP A 179 5.63 -10.83 -0.40
N GLN A 180 5.13 -9.72 -0.94
CA GLN A 180 5.35 -9.31 -2.34
C GLN A 180 6.65 -8.52 -2.54
N HIS A 181 7.32 -8.08 -1.48
CA HIS A 181 8.58 -7.35 -1.55
C HIS A 181 9.80 -8.26 -1.36
N ARG A 182 10.78 -8.11 -2.24
CA ARG A 182 12.02 -8.91 -2.25
C ARG A 182 12.84 -8.71 -0.97
N GLY A 183 12.78 -7.53 -0.37
CA GLY A 183 13.50 -7.20 0.87
C GLY A 183 13.03 -7.98 2.10
N TYR A 184 11.92 -8.69 2.01
CA TYR A 184 11.37 -9.56 3.06
C TYR A 184 11.42 -11.05 2.69
N SER A 185 11.93 -11.37 1.49
CA SER A 185 12.12 -12.74 1.04
C SER A 185 13.54 -13.23 1.35
N PRO A 186 13.77 -14.55 1.47
CA PRO A 186 15.12 -15.11 1.47
C PRO A 186 15.94 -14.59 0.28
N LEU A 187 17.25 -14.44 0.47
CA LEU A 187 18.13 -13.94 -0.58
C LEU A 187 18.11 -14.89 -1.79
N GLN A 188 17.51 -14.43 -2.89
CA GLN A 188 17.42 -15.14 -4.15
C GLN A 188 18.03 -14.30 -5.28
N LYS A 189 18.64 -14.97 -6.27
CA LYS A 189 19.12 -14.32 -7.50
C LYS A 189 17.92 -13.77 -8.28
N GLY A 190 18.10 -12.59 -8.90
CA GLY A 190 17.02 -11.92 -9.64
C GLY A 190 16.46 -12.78 -10.77
N SER A 191 17.33 -13.47 -11.50
CA SER A 191 16.95 -14.39 -12.58
C SER A 191 16.05 -15.53 -12.12
N THR A 192 16.24 -16.05 -10.90
CA THR A 192 15.38 -17.09 -10.32
C THR A 192 13.98 -16.54 -10.03
N VAL A 193 13.90 -15.32 -9.48
CA VAL A 193 12.60 -14.67 -9.20
C VAL A 193 11.85 -14.42 -10.51
N GLU A 194 12.53 -13.89 -11.51
CA GLU A 194 11.94 -13.63 -12.83
C GLU A 194 11.44 -14.92 -13.51
N HIS A 195 12.24 -15.99 -13.48
CA HIS A 195 11.84 -17.29 -14.00
C HIS A 195 10.59 -17.82 -13.29
N ASN A 196 10.55 -17.75 -11.95
CA ASN A 196 9.39 -18.20 -11.17
C ASN A 196 8.12 -17.40 -11.47
N LEU A 197 8.25 -16.08 -11.69
CA LEU A 197 7.14 -15.22 -12.07
C LEU A 197 6.60 -15.58 -13.46
N LYS A 198 7.48 -15.73 -14.45
CA LYS A 198 7.09 -16.15 -15.82
C LYS A 198 6.38 -17.50 -15.80
N TYR A 199 6.94 -18.47 -15.09
CA TYR A 199 6.33 -19.79 -14.92
C TYR A 199 4.95 -19.71 -14.24
N ALA A 200 4.82 -18.92 -13.16
CA ALA A 200 3.54 -18.76 -12.47
C ALA A 200 2.45 -18.15 -13.36
N VAL A 201 2.81 -17.13 -14.17
CA VAL A 201 1.88 -16.50 -15.12
C VAL A 201 1.43 -17.51 -16.17
N GLU A 202 2.36 -18.25 -16.77
CA GLU A 202 2.03 -19.22 -17.81
C GLU A 202 1.12 -20.33 -17.27
N HIS A 203 1.48 -20.90 -16.11
CA HIS A 203 0.68 -21.92 -15.44
C HIS A 203 -0.74 -21.40 -15.14
N ASN A 204 -0.85 -20.22 -14.51
CA ASN A 204 -2.14 -19.63 -14.17
C ASN A 204 -2.94 -19.23 -15.40
N SER A 205 -2.30 -18.90 -16.51
CA SER A 205 -3.00 -18.63 -17.78
C SER A 205 -3.66 -19.87 -18.34
N LYS A 206 -2.96 -21.02 -18.32
CA LYS A 206 -3.53 -22.31 -18.75
C LYS A 206 -4.68 -22.74 -17.85
N GLU A 207 -4.52 -22.62 -16.54
CA GLU A 207 -5.57 -22.95 -15.57
C GLU A 207 -6.79 -22.02 -15.71
N ARG A 208 -6.57 -20.72 -15.93
CA ARG A 208 -7.66 -19.77 -16.20
C ARG A 208 -8.43 -20.15 -17.46
N GLN A 209 -7.73 -20.49 -18.54
CA GLN A 209 -8.37 -20.91 -19.79
C GLN A 209 -9.23 -22.16 -19.59
N LYS A 210 -8.75 -23.15 -18.85
CA LYS A 210 -9.54 -24.34 -18.50
C LYS A 210 -10.81 -23.98 -17.72
N ARG A 211 -10.72 -23.07 -16.75
CA ARG A 211 -11.89 -22.62 -15.97
C ARG A 211 -12.88 -21.86 -16.81
N ILE A 212 -12.41 -20.96 -17.69
CA ILE A 212 -13.29 -20.25 -18.64
C ILE A 212 -14.05 -21.25 -19.51
N LEU A 213 -13.38 -22.28 -20.04
CA LEU A 213 -14.03 -23.29 -20.88
C LEU A 213 -14.97 -24.23 -20.12
N ALA A 214 -14.77 -24.41 -18.82
CA ALA A 214 -15.57 -25.28 -17.96
C ALA A 214 -16.71 -24.55 -17.23
N SER A 215 -16.75 -23.21 -17.32
CA SER A 215 -17.72 -22.39 -16.63
C SER A 215 -18.89 -22.06 -17.55
N ASP A 216 -20.11 -22.31 -17.09
CA ASP A 216 -21.33 -21.94 -17.82
C ASP A 216 -21.55 -20.41 -17.83
N ASP A 217 -20.91 -19.70 -16.89
CA ASP A 217 -20.92 -18.24 -16.80
C ASP A 217 -19.53 -17.71 -16.39
N PRO A 218 -18.57 -17.64 -17.33
CA PRO A 218 -17.20 -17.21 -17.05
C PRO A 218 -17.10 -15.76 -16.56
N ILE A 219 -18.15 -14.97 -16.77
CA ILE A 219 -18.20 -13.56 -16.36
C ILE A 219 -18.40 -13.47 -14.85
N ASN A 220 -19.28 -14.31 -14.31
CA ASN A 220 -19.64 -14.30 -12.89
C ASN A 220 -18.86 -15.31 -12.04
N ASP A 221 -18.01 -16.14 -12.64
CA ASP A 221 -17.24 -17.16 -11.93
C ASP A 221 -16.07 -16.56 -11.10
N PRO A 222 -16.16 -16.57 -9.75
CA PRO A 222 -15.14 -15.98 -8.88
C PRO A 222 -13.83 -16.79 -8.86
N SER A 223 -13.83 -18.01 -9.39
CA SER A 223 -12.62 -18.84 -9.51
C SER A 223 -11.69 -18.38 -10.65
N ILE A 224 -12.20 -17.55 -11.57
CA ILE A 224 -11.46 -17.02 -12.71
C ILE A 224 -10.70 -15.77 -12.28
N VAL A 225 -9.43 -15.97 -11.93
CA VAL A 225 -8.53 -14.88 -11.49
C VAL A 225 -7.54 -14.52 -12.60
N TYR A 226 -7.51 -13.23 -12.95
CA TYR A 226 -6.60 -12.67 -13.94
C TYR A 226 -5.26 -12.27 -13.33
N ASN A 227 -4.22 -12.26 -14.16
CA ASN A 227 -2.89 -11.76 -13.79
C ASN A 227 -2.37 -12.32 -12.45
N LYS A 228 -2.47 -13.62 -12.19
CA LYS A 228 -2.00 -14.22 -10.92
C LYS A 228 -0.53 -14.62 -11.03
N TYR A 229 0.33 -14.09 -10.15
CA TYR A 229 1.78 -14.34 -10.14
C TYR A 229 2.23 -15.25 -8.98
N SER A 230 1.27 -15.85 -8.28
CA SER A 230 1.48 -16.85 -7.25
C SER A 230 0.94 -18.21 -7.69
N LEU A 231 1.64 -19.27 -7.30
CA LEU A 231 1.19 -20.64 -7.53
C LEU A 231 0.40 -21.16 -6.30
N PRO A 232 -0.62 -22.01 -6.49
CA PRO A 232 -1.34 -22.64 -5.38
C PRO A 232 -0.38 -23.37 -4.42
N GLY A 233 -0.54 -23.14 -3.10
CA GLY A 233 0.28 -23.77 -2.07
C GLY A 233 1.77 -23.37 -2.06
N LYS A 234 2.19 -22.44 -2.92
CA LYS A 234 3.56 -21.92 -2.95
C LYS A 234 3.63 -20.56 -2.27
N ARG A 235 4.83 -20.22 -1.79
CA ARG A 235 5.13 -18.87 -1.28
C ARG A 235 4.96 -17.84 -2.39
N TYR A 236 4.67 -16.60 -2.00
CA TYR A 236 4.65 -15.48 -2.94
C TYR A 236 6.02 -15.35 -3.60
N ASN A 237 6.01 -15.18 -4.93
CA ASN A 237 7.16 -14.67 -5.64
C ASN A 237 7.17 -13.15 -5.44
N ALA A 238 8.30 -12.60 -5.02
CA ALA A 238 8.44 -11.16 -4.88
C ALA A 238 8.25 -10.48 -6.26
N ILE A 239 7.33 -9.54 -6.32
CA ILE A 239 7.04 -8.71 -7.50
C ILE A 239 7.59 -7.29 -7.35
N PHE A 240 7.80 -6.86 -6.11
CA PHE A 240 8.38 -5.56 -5.79
C PHE A 240 9.82 -5.70 -5.35
N ASP A 241 10.65 -4.77 -5.82
CA ASP A 241 11.98 -4.57 -5.27
C ASP A 241 11.90 -3.78 -3.95
N GLY A 242 12.97 -3.82 -3.15
CA GLY A 242 13.06 -3.03 -1.92
C GLY A 242 12.23 -3.57 -0.75
N VAL A 243 11.83 -2.66 0.13
CA VAL A 243 11.06 -2.89 1.37
C VAL A 243 9.89 -1.91 1.44
N ILE A 244 9.00 -2.08 2.40
CA ILE A 244 8.00 -1.06 2.74
C ILE A 244 8.67 -0.12 3.74
N GLU A 245 8.79 1.15 3.38
CA GLU A 245 9.36 2.18 4.24
C GLU A 245 8.30 2.70 5.21
N LEU A 246 8.71 3.26 6.35
CA LEU A 246 7.76 3.85 7.30
C LEU A 246 6.94 4.97 6.65
N ALA A 247 7.56 5.76 5.78
CA ALA A 247 6.88 6.83 5.08
C ALA A 247 5.81 6.33 4.09
N ASP A 248 5.91 5.07 3.63
CA ASP A 248 4.90 4.48 2.74
C ASP A 248 3.59 4.14 3.50
N THR A 249 3.63 3.97 4.83
CA THR A 249 2.50 3.48 5.64
C THR A 249 2.25 4.28 6.93
N PRO A 250 1.97 5.60 6.85
CA PRO A 250 1.80 6.45 8.02
C PRO A 250 0.64 6.04 8.96
N TYR A 251 -0.52 5.65 8.42
CA TYR A 251 -1.68 5.23 9.21
C TYR A 251 -1.44 3.89 9.90
N VAL A 252 -0.76 2.92 9.25
CA VAL A 252 -0.33 1.69 9.93
C VAL A 252 0.63 2.01 11.09
N ASN A 253 1.58 2.91 10.89
CA ASN A 253 2.52 3.29 11.95
C ASN A 253 1.82 3.97 13.12
N ALA A 254 0.86 4.87 12.84
CA ALA A 254 0.04 5.51 13.86
C ALA A 254 -0.80 4.48 14.63
N LEU A 255 -1.37 3.50 13.91
CA LEU A 255 -2.15 2.42 14.50
C LEU A 255 -1.29 1.54 15.43
N ILE A 256 -0.07 1.19 15.02
CA ILE A 256 0.87 0.43 15.85
C ILE A 256 1.28 1.26 17.08
N SER A 257 1.61 2.53 16.88
CA SER A 257 2.03 3.43 17.97
C SER A 257 0.94 3.64 19.02
N ARG A 258 -0.32 3.85 18.59
CA ARG A 258 -1.46 3.98 19.51
C ARG A 258 -1.65 2.74 20.39
N ASN A 259 -1.41 1.55 19.84
CA ASN A 259 -1.51 0.30 20.58
C ASN A 259 -0.25 0.03 21.44
N MET A 260 0.89 0.64 21.11
CA MET A 260 2.17 0.43 21.82
C MET A 260 2.10 0.89 23.27
N SER A 261 1.55 2.07 23.54
CA SER A 261 1.46 2.61 24.91
C SER A 261 0.68 1.68 25.85
N SER A 262 -0.38 1.03 25.34
CA SER A 262 -1.15 0.04 26.09
C SER A 262 -0.36 -1.23 26.37
N ILE A 263 0.42 -1.71 25.41
CA ILE A 263 1.26 -2.90 25.56
C ILE A 263 2.39 -2.64 26.56
N MET A 264 3.01 -1.46 26.50
CA MET A 264 4.14 -1.07 27.35
C MET A 264 3.74 -0.76 28.79
N ALA A 265 2.48 -0.41 29.05
CA ALA A 265 1.97 -0.25 30.41
C ALA A 265 2.03 -1.57 31.22
N ASP A 266 1.89 -2.71 30.55
CA ASP A 266 2.03 -4.05 31.14
C ASP A 266 3.49 -4.54 31.02
N ARG A 267 4.36 -3.99 31.88
CA ARG A 267 5.82 -4.23 31.88
C ARG A 267 6.23 -5.70 32.00
N SER A 268 5.36 -6.56 32.53
CA SER A 268 5.71 -7.94 32.87
C SER A 268 5.88 -8.86 31.66
N SER A 269 5.33 -8.49 30.49
CA SER A 269 5.36 -9.35 29.29
C SER A 269 5.44 -8.60 27.95
N ALA A 270 5.55 -7.27 27.97
CA ALA A 270 5.50 -6.44 26.76
C ALA A 270 6.41 -6.93 25.63
N ILE A 271 7.68 -7.20 25.94
CA ILE A 271 8.67 -7.68 24.94
C ILE A 271 8.23 -9.01 24.32
N GLU A 272 7.77 -9.96 25.13
CA GLU A 272 7.35 -11.28 24.64
C GLU A 272 6.09 -11.18 23.78
N ARG A 273 5.12 -10.36 24.18
CA ARG A 273 3.91 -10.09 23.40
C ARG A 273 4.24 -9.45 22.04
N LEU A 274 5.16 -8.50 22.01
CA LEU A 274 5.60 -7.87 20.76
C LEU A 274 6.35 -8.86 19.85
N VAL A 275 7.21 -9.69 20.41
CA VAL A 275 7.89 -10.75 19.66
C VAL A 275 6.88 -11.74 19.10
N ASN A 276 5.92 -12.20 19.91
CA ASN A 276 4.85 -13.12 19.51
C ASN A 276 3.93 -12.51 18.45
N PHE A 277 3.65 -11.20 18.52
CA PHE A 277 2.91 -10.48 17.50
C PHE A 277 3.65 -10.50 16.16
N ILE A 278 4.95 -10.21 16.15
CA ILE A 278 5.76 -10.22 14.94
C ILE A 278 5.89 -11.65 14.39
N THR A 279 6.16 -12.64 15.24
CA THR A 279 6.44 -14.02 14.81
C THR A 279 5.20 -14.75 14.31
N SER A 280 4.04 -14.50 14.92
CA SER A 280 2.74 -15.04 14.49
C SER A 280 2.26 -14.47 13.15
N ASN A 281 2.78 -13.30 12.74
CA ASN A 281 2.37 -12.63 11.52
C ASN A 281 3.49 -12.66 10.46
N HIS A 282 4.43 -11.73 10.55
CA HIS A 282 5.54 -11.61 9.62
C HIS A 282 6.63 -10.68 10.16
N HIS A 283 7.90 -11.04 9.92
CA HIS A 283 9.07 -10.25 10.36
C HIS A 283 9.14 -8.82 9.81
N ALA A 284 8.38 -8.49 8.76
CA ALA A 284 8.27 -7.12 8.25
C ALA A 284 7.70 -6.14 9.29
N LEU A 285 6.84 -6.62 10.19
CA LEU A 285 6.28 -5.83 11.29
C LEU A 285 7.33 -5.39 12.31
N LEU A 286 8.54 -5.98 12.29
CA LEU A 286 9.64 -5.53 13.14
C LEU A 286 9.94 -4.05 12.90
N THR A 287 9.90 -3.57 11.65
CA THR A 287 10.26 -2.18 11.32
C THR A 287 9.33 -1.16 12.00
N PRO A 288 7.99 -1.22 11.81
CA PRO A 288 7.10 -0.26 12.47
C PRO A 288 7.03 -0.45 14.00
N VAL A 289 7.19 -1.67 14.53
CA VAL A 289 7.25 -1.91 15.98
C VAL A 289 8.48 -1.23 16.61
N ILE A 290 9.66 -1.41 16.01
CA ILE A 290 10.89 -0.78 16.49
C ILE A 290 10.81 0.75 16.35
N ALA A 291 10.26 1.24 15.24
CA ALA A 291 10.04 2.67 15.04
C ALA A 291 9.20 3.27 16.17
N SER A 292 8.08 2.63 16.48
CA SER A 292 7.17 3.08 17.54
C SER A 292 7.86 3.07 18.92
N LEU A 293 8.54 1.99 19.29
CA LEU A 293 9.26 1.91 20.57
C LEU A 293 10.35 3.00 20.69
N CYS A 294 11.11 3.23 19.61
CA CYS A 294 12.13 4.28 19.60
C CYS A 294 11.53 5.67 19.72
N ASN A 295 10.41 5.95 19.04
CA ASN A 295 9.72 7.23 19.13
C ASN A 295 9.16 7.50 20.54
N ASP A 296 8.74 6.46 21.24
CA ASP A 296 8.23 6.53 22.62
C ASP A 296 9.35 6.51 23.68
N GLY A 297 10.63 6.44 23.28
CA GLY A 297 11.78 6.42 24.19
C GLY A 297 12.11 5.05 24.81
N HIS A 298 11.43 3.98 24.38
CA HIS A 298 11.62 2.60 24.84
C HIS A 298 12.76 1.87 24.11
N LEU A 299 13.97 2.43 24.20
CA LEU A 299 15.13 1.96 23.43
C LEU A 299 15.60 0.55 23.83
N PHE A 300 15.63 0.25 25.12
CA PHE A 300 16.05 -1.06 25.61
C PHE A 300 15.04 -2.15 25.24
N GLU A 301 13.76 -1.84 25.24
CA GLU A 301 12.70 -2.74 24.83
C GLU A 301 12.71 -2.95 23.32
N ALA A 302 12.95 -1.90 22.52
CA ALA A 302 13.18 -2.02 21.08
C ALA A 302 14.32 -2.99 20.79
N TRP A 303 15.44 -2.85 21.50
CA TRP A 303 16.57 -3.76 21.38
C TRP A 303 16.22 -5.20 21.79
N ALA A 304 15.51 -5.38 22.91
CA ALA A 304 15.11 -6.70 23.39
C ALA A 304 14.17 -7.41 22.41
N VAL A 305 13.22 -6.68 21.81
CA VAL A 305 12.33 -7.19 20.75
C VAL A 305 13.16 -7.62 19.53
N LEU A 306 14.05 -6.75 19.05
CA LEU A 306 14.90 -7.04 17.88
C LEU A 306 15.75 -8.30 18.07
N ARG A 307 16.40 -8.44 19.23
CA ARG A 307 17.24 -9.61 19.56
C ARG A 307 16.41 -10.89 19.65
N ARG A 308 15.28 -10.85 20.36
CA ARG A 308 14.41 -12.03 20.53
C ARG A 308 13.75 -12.44 19.21
N THR A 309 13.27 -11.50 18.40
CA THR A 309 12.73 -11.79 17.06
C THR A 309 13.78 -12.43 16.16
N LYS A 310 15.05 -11.99 16.20
CA LYS A 310 16.12 -12.65 15.42
C LYS A 310 16.32 -14.11 15.83
N ALA A 311 16.26 -14.41 17.13
CA ALA A 311 16.34 -15.77 17.63
C ALA A 311 15.18 -16.65 17.12
N SER A 312 13.98 -16.08 16.95
CA SER A 312 12.82 -16.78 16.35
C SER A 312 12.97 -17.04 14.83
N TYR A 313 13.87 -16.33 14.13
CA TYR A 313 14.14 -16.51 12.70
C TYR A 313 15.62 -16.86 12.43
N PRO A 314 16.10 -18.05 12.87
CA PRO A 314 17.52 -18.39 12.77
C PRO A 314 18.00 -18.51 11.32
N ARG A 315 17.14 -19.02 10.42
CA ARG A 315 17.44 -19.21 8.99
C ARG A 315 17.29 -17.95 8.13
N LEU A 316 16.73 -16.87 8.67
CA LEU A 316 16.57 -15.63 7.94
C LEU A 316 17.87 -14.82 8.00
N HIS A 317 18.39 -14.44 6.84
CA HIS A 317 19.60 -13.65 6.76
C HIS A 317 19.42 -12.30 7.48
N ALA A 318 20.38 -11.85 8.27
CA ALA A 318 20.26 -10.62 9.06
C ALA A 318 20.04 -9.37 8.20
N LYS A 319 20.69 -9.28 7.02
CA LYS A 319 20.41 -8.24 6.01
C LYS A 319 18.94 -8.17 5.55
N VAL A 320 18.16 -9.24 5.71
CA VAL A 320 16.71 -9.26 5.40
C VAL A 320 15.93 -8.80 6.62
N LEU A 321 16.24 -9.38 7.79
CA LEU A 321 15.53 -9.05 9.04
C LEU A 321 15.72 -7.57 9.46
N PHE A 322 16.95 -7.06 9.41
CA PHE A 322 17.28 -5.74 9.95
C PHE A 322 17.19 -4.61 8.93
N ARG A 323 16.89 -4.90 7.66
CA ARG A 323 16.95 -3.90 6.58
C ARG A 323 16.08 -2.67 6.84
N GLY A 324 14.86 -2.88 7.36
CA GLY A 324 13.93 -1.80 7.69
C GLY A 324 14.14 -1.24 9.10
N ALA A 325 14.42 -2.07 10.10
CA ALA A 325 14.63 -1.65 11.49
C ALA A 325 15.78 -0.62 11.65
N LEU A 326 16.82 -0.72 10.82
CA LEU A 326 17.95 0.23 10.81
C LEU A 326 17.59 1.63 10.31
N LEU A 327 16.62 1.70 9.41
CA LEU A 327 16.17 2.95 8.81
C LEU A 327 15.11 3.64 9.66
N ALA A 328 14.44 2.87 10.53
CA ALA A 328 13.40 3.31 11.43
C ALA A 328 13.89 4.09 12.66
N CYS A 329 15.17 3.95 13.04
CA CYS A 329 15.71 4.66 14.19
C CYS A 329 16.04 6.13 13.84
N PRO A 330 15.79 7.09 14.75
CA PRO A 330 16.24 8.48 14.61
C PRO A 330 17.73 8.59 14.25
N THR A 331 18.14 9.68 13.60
CA THR A 331 19.52 9.91 13.13
C THR A 331 20.58 9.77 14.23
N THR A 332 20.24 10.11 15.48
CA THR A 332 21.08 9.91 16.67
C THR A 332 21.33 8.44 16.99
N LEU A 333 20.32 7.57 16.79
CA LEU A 333 20.39 6.12 17.01
C LEU A 333 20.88 5.34 15.78
N ARG A 334 20.87 5.95 14.60
CA ARG A 334 21.39 5.32 13.37
C ARG A 334 22.86 4.93 13.52
N GLN A 335 23.63 5.66 14.33
CA GLN A 335 25.02 5.31 14.66
C GLN A 335 25.09 4.17 15.68
N GLU A 336 24.35 4.20 16.78
CA GLU A 336 24.33 3.13 17.80
C GLU A 336 23.86 1.77 17.24
N VAL A 337 22.82 1.78 16.40
CA VAL A 337 22.35 0.55 15.72
C VAL A 337 23.31 0.12 14.58
N ARG A 338 24.01 1.06 13.92
CA ARG A 338 25.10 0.72 13.00
C ARG A 338 26.28 0.07 13.72
N LEU A 339 26.68 0.62 14.87
CA LEU A 339 27.75 0.08 15.72
C LEU A 339 27.43 -1.34 16.17
N PHE A 340 26.19 -1.59 16.58
CA PHE A 340 25.71 -2.92 16.92
C PHE A 340 25.70 -3.89 15.73
N LEU A 341 25.32 -3.45 14.53
CA LEU A 341 25.48 -4.30 13.33
C LEU A 341 26.95 -4.59 13.01
N PHE A 342 27.84 -3.66 13.33
CA PHE A 342 29.29 -3.86 13.20
C PHE A 342 29.81 -4.86 14.24
N GLU A 343 29.35 -4.82 15.49
CA GLU A 343 29.64 -5.84 16.53
C GLU A 343 29.13 -7.20 16.13
N TRP A 344 27.86 -7.26 15.75
CA TRP A 344 27.21 -8.50 15.34
C TRP A 344 27.84 -9.08 14.06
N ALA A 345 28.29 -8.23 13.12
CA ALA A 345 29.05 -8.65 11.95
C ALA A 345 30.48 -9.12 12.29
N ALA A 346 31.10 -8.56 13.34
CA ALA A 346 32.39 -8.99 13.88
C ALA A 346 32.27 -10.36 14.58
N ASP A 347 31.20 -10.60 15.33
CA ASP A 347 30.90 -11.89 15.96
C ASP A 347 30.53 -12.97 14.93
N SER A 348 29.99 -12.58 13.78
CA SER A 348 29.51 -13.51 12.74
C SER A 348 30.58 -13.95 11.72
N LYS A 349 31.88 -13.68 11.92
CA LYS A 349 33.01 -13.94 10.98
C LYS A 349 32.84 -13.36 9.55
N ALA A 350 31.81 -12.56 9.29
CA ALA A 350 31.42 -12.17 7.94
C ALA A 350 32.27 -11.02 7.34
N PHE A 351 33.14 -10.39 8.14
CA PHE A 351 33.89 -9.18 7.77
C PHE A 351 35.41 -9.25 8.03
N GLU A 352 35.99 -10.43 8.25
CA GLU A 352 37.41 -10.63 8.62
C GLU A 352 38.47 -10.06 7.65
N LYS A 353 38.11 -9.40 6.55
CA LYS A 353 39.09 -8.98 5.54
C LYS A 353 39.71 -7.59 5.72
N LYS A 354 39.17 -6.66 6.52
CA LYS A 354 39.88 -5.40 6.92
C LYS A 354 39.35 -4.81 8.24
N PRO A 355 40.22 -4.41 9.19
CA PRO A 355 39.78 -3.70 10.40
C PRO A 355 39.40 -2.25 10.07
N PHE A 356 38.21 -1.83 10.48
CA PHE A 356 37.73 -0.45 10.38
C PHE A 356 37.73 0.16 11.79
N GLN A 357 38.42 1.28 12.00
CA GLN A 357 38.41 2.08 13.23
C GLN A 357 37.46 3.26 13.06
N PHE A 358 36.76 3.66 14.14
CA PHE A 358 35.83 4.78 14.10
C PHE A 358 35.81 5.54 15.44
N SER A 359 35.42 6.81 15.37
CA SER A 359 35.38 7.74 16.51
C SER A 359 33.97 7.91 17.06
N LEU A 360 33.83 8.00 18.40
CA LEU A 360 32.57 8.21 19.11
C LEU A 360 32.65 9.41 20.05
N HIS A 361 31.52 10.09 20.27
CA HIS A 361 31.43 11.09 21.33
C HIS A 361 31.62 10.44 22.71
N GLN A 362 32.29 11.15 23.64
CA GLN A 362 32.66 10.59 24.95
C GLN A 362 31.46 10.08 25.76
N SER A 363 30.31 10.79 25.68
CA SER A 363 29.07 10.37 26.35
C SER A 363 28.57 9.01 25.89
N ASP A 364 28.78 8.70 24.61
CA ASP A 364 28.26 7.49 23.99
C ASP A 364 29.26 6.33 24.14
N TYR A 365 30.56 6.63 24.12
CA TYR A 365 31.59 5.69 24.54
C TYR A 365 31.38 5.23 25.99
N ASN A 366 31.08 6.16 26.91
CA ASN A 366 30.86 5.81 28.32
C ASN A 366 29.61 4.94 28.52
N LYS A 367 28.53 5.20 27.79
CA LYS A 367 27.33 4.33 27.80
C LYS A 367 27.65 2.93 27.30
N LEU A 368 28.50 2.79 26.27
CA LEU A 368 28.93 1.48 25.78
C LEU A 368 29.76 0.72 26.84
N VAL A 369 30.64 1.42 27.56
CA VAL A 369 31.40 0.84 28.69
C VAL A 369 30.45 0.37 29.81
N GLU A 370 29.47 1.18 30.19
CA GLU A 370 28.46 0.83 31.20
C GLU A 370 27.60 -0.38 30.81
N LEU A 371 27.33 -0.55 29.51
CA LEU A 371 26.54 -1.66 28.97
C LEU A 371 27.35 -2.95 28.75
N ASN A 372 28.66 -2.94 29.02
CA ASN A 372 29.56 -4.10 28.90
C ASN A 372 29.44 -4.82 27.54
N VAL A 373 29.46 -4.06 26.45
CA VAL A 373 29.26 -4.57 25.07
C VAL A 373 30.42 -5.43 24.53
N GLY A 374 31.46 -5.67 25.35
CA GLY A 374 32.57 -6.59 25.06
C GLY A 374 33.84 -5.90 24.52
N ASP A 375 34.99 -6.47 24.86
CA ASP A 375 36.32 -5.89 24.61
C ASP A 375 36.66 -5.71 23.11
N SER A 376 36.00 -6.49 22.24
CA SER A 376 36.22 -6.46 20.80
C SER A 376 35.69 -5.17 20.14
N LEU A 377 34.66 -4.55 20.70
CA LEU A 377 34.15 -3.24 20.25
C LEU A 377 34.98 -2.10 20.84
N LEU A 378 35.21 -2.13 22.16
CA LEU A 378 35.93 -1.06 22.86
C LEU A 378 37.33 -0.84 22.27
N SER A 379 37.99 -1.91 21.82
CA SER A 379 39.30 -1.84 21.14
C SER A 379 39.29 -1.20 19.74
N ARG A 380 38.11 -0.97 19.14
CA ARG A 380 37.94 -0.43 17.77
C ARG A 380 37.27 0.95 17.73
N ALA A 381 36.73 1.40 18.86
CA ALA A 381 36.15 2.72 19.04
C ALA A 381 37.14 3.66 19.74
N SER A 382 37.26 4.90 19.28
CA SER A 382 38.08 5.92 19.95
C SER A 382 37.20 7.09 20.41
N PRO A 383 37.23 7.46 21.69
CA PRO A 383 36.48 8.62 22.15
C PRO A 383 37.07 9.91 21.56
N THR A 384 36.24 10.72 20.91
CA THR A 384 36.59 12.09 20.51
C THR A 384 36.26 13.05 21.62
N MET A 385 37.28 13.70 22.16
CA MET A 385 37.12 14.86 23.04
C MET A 385 36.94 16.11 22.20
N HIS A 386 35.83 16.82 22.34
CA HIS A 386 35.76 18.21 21.93
C HIS A 386 36.63 19.03 22.89
N ILE A 387 37.78 19.49 22.41
CA ILE A 387 38.46 20.63 23.03
C ILE A 387 37.64 21.83 22.59
N SER A 388 36.82 22.37 23.49
CA SER A 388 36.27 23.71 23.32
C SER A 388 37.43 24.70 23.34
N LEU A 389 37.70 25.32 22.18
CA LEU A 389 38.55 26.51 22.11
C LEU A 389 37.81 27.72 22.66
#